data_AF-A0A936VB72-F1
#
_entry.id   AF-A0A936VB72-F1
#
_cell.length_a   1.000
_cell.length_b   1.000
_cell.length_c   1.000
_cell.angle_alpha   90.00
_cell.angle_beta   90.00
_cell.angle_gamma   90.00
#
_symmetry.space_group_name_H-M   'P 1'
#
loop_
_entity.id
_entity.type
_entity.pdbx_description
1 polymer ?
#
loop_
_entity_poly.entity_id
_entity_poly.type
_entity_poly.pdbx_seq_one_letter_code
_entity_poly.pdbx_strand_id
1 'polypeptide(L)'
;MAADNPSEPRIYYTIGRVASLAAASVTDPDIQAQKLLDAKVAYSNVLRTAKQDTDKALLSLTYVALARIYEFAGEDAYALQLYDKAIQLDDIAGGAFRDAIAGKQNLLKKQ
;
A
#
# COMPACT_ATOMS: atom_id res chain seq x y z
N MET A 1 10.32 27.80 -1.05
CA MET A 1 11.18 26.60 -0.89
C MET A 1 10.28 25.38 -0.86
N ALA A 2 10.66 24.34 -1.61
CA ALA A 2 10.08 22.99 -1.70
C ALA A 2 8.76 22.79 -2.49
N ALA A 3 8.75 23.17 -3.78
CA ALA A 3 7.79 22.64 -4.76
C ALA A 3 8.48 21.93 -5.94
N ASP A 4 9.71 21.41 -5.72
CA ASP A 4 10.61 21.00 -6.81
C ASP A 4 10.62 19.50 -7.14
N ASN A 5 9.65 18.70 -6.70
CA ASN A 5 9.49 17.37 -7.29
C ASN A 5 8.07 16.79 -7.15
N PRO A 6 7.16 17.07 -8.09
CA PRO A 6 5.80 16.47 -8.12
C PRO A 6 5.81 14.95 -8.30
N SER A 7 6.99 14.35 -8.53
CA SER A 7 7.20 12.90 -8.71
C SER A 7 7.76 12.20 -7.46
N GLU A 8 7.82 12.87 -6.31
CA GLU A 8 8.37 12.27 -5.10
C GLU A 8 7.47 11.14 -4.56
N PRO A 9 8.02 9.93 -4.28
CA PRO A 9 7.26 8.79 -3.78
C PRO A 9 6.37 9.10 -2.57
N ARG A 10 6.79 10.02 -1.68
CA ARG A 10 6.05 10.40 -0.48
C ARG A 10 4.73 11.13 -0.78
N ILE A 11 4.69 11.90 -1.88
CA ILE A 11 3.46 12.60 -2.31
C ILE A 11 2.42 11.56 -2.72
N TYR A 12 2.81 10.61 -3.58
CA TYR A 12 1.93 9.53 -4.01
C TYR A 12 1.43 8.68 -2.84
N TYR A 13 2.29 8.39 -1.86
CA TYR A 13 1.90 7.66 -0.67
C TYR A 13 0.83 8.41 0.12
N THR A 14 0.99 9.73 0.26
CA THR A 14 0.01 10.58 0.96
C THR A 14 -1.34 10.60 0.23
N ILE A 15 -1.33 10.73 -1.10
CA ILE A 15 -2.54 10.64 -1.93
C ILE A 15 -3.23 9.28 -1.75
N GLY A 16 -2.45 8.19 -1.79
CA GLY A 16 -2.97 6.84 -1.59
C GLY A 16 -3.63 6.66 -0.23
N ARG A 17 -3.01 7.20 0.84
CA ARG A 17 -3.56 7.16 2.20
C ARG A 17 -4.87 7.92 2.32
N VAL A 18 -4.93 9.14 1.77
CA VAL A 18 -6.16 9.93 1.78
C VAL A 18 -7.28 9.21 1.05
N ALA A 19 -6.98 8.62 -0.12
CA ALA A 19 -7.96 7.84 -0.88
C ALA A 19 -8.43 6.59 -0.12
N SER A 20 -7.53 5.84 0.54
CA SER A 20 -7.91 4.70 1.38
C SER A 20 -8.78 5.10 2.57
N LEU A 21 -8.47 6.22 3.23
CA LEU A 21 -9.28 6.73 4.34
C LEU A 21 -10.67 7.17 3.85
N ALA A 22 -10.74 7.84 2.70
CA ALA A 22 -12.01 8.21 2.08
C ALA A 22 -12.84 6.97 1.75
N ALA A 23 -12.24 5.92 1.17
CA ALA A 23 -12.92 4.66 0.87
C ALA A 23 -13.54 4.01 2.12
N ALA A 24 -12.83 4.06 3.26
CA ALA A 24 -13.31 3.49 4.53
C ALA A 24 -14.52 4.25 5.12
N SER A 25 -14.73 5.52 4.75
CA SER A 25 -15.86 6.33 5.20
C SER A 25 -17.06 6.32 4.25
N VAL A 26 -16.95 5.67 3.10
CA VAL A 26 -18.00 5.61 2.07
C VAL A 26 -18.82 4.33 2.22
N THR A 27 -20.15 4.45 2.21
CA THR A 27 -21.09 3.31 2.27
C THR A 27 -21.57 2.84 0.90
N ASP A 28 -21.52 3.72 -0.10
CA ASP A 28 -21.87 3.38 -1.48
C ASP A 28 -20.77 2.49 -2.09
N PRO A 29 -21.09 1.26 -2.55
CA PRO A 29 -20.09 0.32 -3.04
C PRO A 29 -19.32 0.82 -4.26
N ASP A 30 -19.98 1.53 -5.18
CA ASP A 30 -19.36 2.01 -6.41
C ASP A 30 -18.38 3.16 -6.12
N ILE A 31 -18.79 4.08 -5.23
CA ILE A 31 -17.91 5.16 -4.78
C ILE A 31 -16.74 4.60 -3.96
N GLN A 32 -16.97 3.60 -3.11
CA GLN A 32 -15.91 2.95 -2.34
C GLN A 32 -14.90 2.28 -3.28
N ALA A 33 -15.37 1.52 -4.27
CA ALA A 33 -14.52 0.87 -5.26
C ALA A 33 -13.67 1.89 -6.04
N GLN A 34 -14.25 3.02 -6.45
CA GLN A 34 -13.51 4.08 -7.11
C GLN A 34 -12.40 4.66 -6.22
N LYS A 35 -12.67 4.89 -4.93
CA LYS A 35 -11.66 5.40 -3.99
C LYS A 35 -10.54 4.39 -3.71
N LEU A 36 -10.86 3.10 -3.67
CA LEU A 36 -9.85 2.05 -3.58
C LEU A 36 -8.99 1.97 -4.86
N LEU A 37 -9.59 2.19 -6.04
CA LEU A 37 -8.84 2.30 -7.29
C LEU A 37 -7.90 3.51 -7.29
N ASP A 38 -8.37 4.68 -6.86
CA ASP A 38 -7.55 5.89 -6.72
C ASP A 38 -6.36 5.62 -5.77
N ALA A 39 -6.61 4.96 -4.64
CA ALA A 39 -5.58 4.57 -3.68
C ALA A 39 -4.55 3.61 -4.32
N LYS A 40 -5.02 2.59 -5.03
CA LYS A 40 -4.17 1.61 -5.71
C LYS A 40 -3.25 2.27 -6.73
N VAL A 41 -3.79 3.17 -7.55
CA VAL A 41 -3.01 3.92 -8.55
C VAL A 41 -1.94 4.77 -7.86
N ALA A 42 -2.30 5.48 -6.79
CA ALA A 42 -1.37 6.32 -6.06
C ALA A 42 -0.25 5.48 -5.41
N TYR A 43 -0.55 4.40 -4.70
CA TYR A 43 0.49 3.54 -4.12
C TYR A 43 1.38 2.87 -5.19
N SER A 44 0.80 2.47 -6.32
CA SER A 44 1.58 1.94 -7.44
C SER A 44 2.58 2.99 -7.98
N ASN A 45 2.19 4.27 -7.98
CA ASN A 45 3.09 5.34 -8.39
C ASN A 45 4.26 5.54 -7.41
N VAL A 46 4.08 5.27 -6.11
CA VAL A 46 5.21 5.26 -5.14
C VAL A 46 6.27 4.27 -5.60
N LEU A 47 5.88 3.04 -5.94
CA LEU A 47 6.80 1.99 -6.38
C LEU A 47 7.41 2.32 -7.74
N ARG A 48 6.64 2.94 -8.64
CA ARG A 48 7.10 3.33 -9.98
C ARG A 48 8.13 4.46 -9.95
N THR A 49 8.02 5.40 -9.00
CA THR A 49 8.97 6.51 -8.88
C THR A 49 10.04 6.29 -7.81
N ALA A 50 10.02 5.13 -7.13
CA ALA A 50 11.04 4.74 -6.20
C ALA A 50 12.42 4.63 -6.89
N LYS A 51 13.43 5.14 -6.20
CA LYS A 51 14.85 5.07 -6.55
C LYS A 51 15.59 4.22 -5.53
N GLN A 52 16.86 3.92 -5.79
CA GLN A 52 17.67 3.08 -4.90
C GLN A 52 17.80 3.64 -3.47
N ASP A 53 17.76 4.95 -3.30
CA ASP A 53 17.84 5.68 -2.04
C ASP A 53 16.46 5.98 -1.43
N THR A 54 15.38 5.49 -2.03
CA THR A 54 14.03 5.67 -1.48
C THR A 54 13.90 4.94 -0.15
N ASP A 55 13.33 5.66 0.81
CA ASP A 55 13.08 5.19 2.17
C ASP A 55 12.37 3.83 2.20
N LYS A 56 13.07 2.81 2.73
CA LYS A 56 12.54 1.44 2.79
C LYS A 56 11.30 1.33 3.68
N ALA A 57 11.16 2.17 4.71
CA ALA A 57 9.96 2.19 5.54
C ALA A 57 8.74 2.62 4.71
N LEU A 58 8.90 3.62 3.84
CA LEU A 58 7.86 4.06 2.91
C LEU A 58 7.47 2.95 1.93
N LEU A 59 8.45 2.23 1.38
CA LEU A 59 8.19 1.10 0.47
C LEU A 59 7.46 -0.04 1.20
N SER A 60 7.88 -0.38 2.41
CA SER A 60 7.24 -1.39 3.26
C SER A 60 5.76 -1.06 3.52
N LEU A 61 5.48 0.18 3.93
CA LEU A 61 4.12 0.68 4.13
C LEU A 61 3.28 0.61 2.84
N THR A 62 3.87 0.97 1.71
CA THR A 62 3.20 0.97 0.40
C THR A 62 2.83 -0.45 -0.02
N TYR A 63 3.73 -1.42 0.12
CA TYR A 63 3.44 -2.82 -0.18
C TYR A 63 2.30 -3.37 0.68
N VAL A 64 2.28 -3.09 1.99
CA VAL A 64 1.18 -3.50 2.87
C VAL A 64 -0.14 -2.83 2.50
N ALA A 65 -0.12 -1.54 2.16
CA ALA A 65 -1.33 -0.83 1.75
C ALA A 65 -1.93 -1.42 0.46
N LEU A 66 -1.08 -1.71 -0.54
CA LEU A 66 -1.51 -2.41 -1.75
C LEU A 66 -2.04 -3.80 -1.42
N ALA A 67 -1.34 -4.58 -0.59
CA ALA A 67 -1.75 -5.93 -0.22
C ALA A 67 -3.16 -5.95 0.37
N ARG A 68 -3.47 -5.02 1.28
CA ARG A 68 -4.81 -4.88 1.88
C ARG A 68 -5.89 -4.52 0.85
N ILE A 69 -5.57 -3.68 -0.14
CA ILE A 69 -6.51 -3.34 -1.22
C ILE A 69 -6.80 -4.59 -2.08
N TYR A 70 -5.77 -5.36 -2.42
CA TYR A 70 -5.94 -6.60 -3.19
C TYR A 70 -6.66 -7.70 -2.39
N GLU A 71 -6.37 -7.84 -1.09
CA GLU A 71 -7.12 -8.72 -0.19
C GLU A 71 -8.60 -8.32 -0.12
N PHE A 72 -8.90 -7.02 -0.03
CA PHE A 72 -10.29 -6.53 -0.06
C PHE A 72 -10.99 -6.88 -1.39
N ALA A 73 -10.26 -6.86 -2.51
CA ALA A 73 -10.77 -7.24 -3.82
C ALA A 73 -10.88 -8.78 -4.03
N GLY A 74 -10.47 -9.59 -3.05
CA GLY A 74 -10.43 -11.06 -3.16
C GLY A 74 -9.28 -11.60 -4.02
N GLU A 75 -8.30 -10.75 -4.35
CA GLU A 75 -7.10 -11.11 -5.12
C GLU A 75 -5.97 -11.60 -4.19
N ASP A 76 -6.28 -12.63 -3.39
CA ASP A 76 -5.44 -13.09 -2.27
C ASP A 76 -4.02 -13.52 -2.70
N ALA A 77 -3.89 -14.14 -3.87
CA ALA A 77 -2.58 -14.54 -4.41
C ALA A 77 -1.66 -13.33 -4.61
N TYR A 78 -2.21 -12.22 -5.10
CA TYR A 78 -1.45 -10.99 -5.34
C TYR A 78 -1.17 -10.26 -4.01
N ALA A 79 -2.14 -10.25 -3.09
CA ALA A 79 -1.95 -9.72 -1.75
C ALA A 79 -0.81 -10.43 -1.00
N LEU A 80 -0.73 -11.77 -1.09
CA LEU A 80 0.36 -12.56 -0.51
C LEU A 80 1.73 -12.16 -1.07
N GLN A 81 1.85 -11.98 -2.38
CA GLN A 81 3.09 -11.53 -3.01
C GLN A 81 3.51 -10.14 -2.51
N LEU A 82 2.57 -9.23 -2.32
CA LEU A 82 2.84 -7.89 -1.81
C LEU A 82 3.24 -7.91 -0.33
N TYR A 83 2.59 -8.72 0.51
CA TYR A 83 3.03 -8.92 1.88
C TYR A 83 4.46 -9.48 1.93
N ASP A 84 4.80 -10.43 1.06
CA ASP A 84 6.16 -10.95 0.95
C ASP A 84 7.18 -9.88 0.56
N LYS A 85 6.82 -8.97 -0.36
CA LYS A 85 7.67 -7.83 -0.70
C LYS A 85 7.91 -6.90 0.48
N ALA A 86 6.89 -6.66 1.31
CA ALA A 86 7.07 -5.87 2.54
C ALA A 86 7.98 -6.59 3.57
N ILE A 87 7.84 -7.91 3.71
CA ILE A 87 8.67 -8.73 4.62
C ILE A 87 10.14 -8.75 4.16
N GLN A 88 10.39 -8.81 2.85
CA GLN A 88 11.73 -8.77 2.25
C GLN A 88 12.50 -7.47 2.55
N LEU A 89 11.84 -6.43 3.05
CA LEU A 89 12.47 -5.17 3.46
C LEU A 89 12.93 -5.19 4.93
N ASP A 90 12.81 -6.30 5.65
CA ASP A 90 13.15 -6.46 7.08
C ASP A 90 12.30 -5.61 8.05
N ASP A 91 12.50 -5.82 9.37
CA ASP A 91 11.84 -5.04 10.43
C ASP A 91 12.54 -3.68 10.62
N ILE A 92 12.27 -2.75 9.70
CA ILE A 92 12.80 -1.39 9.72
C ILE A 92 11.89 -0.47 10.54
N ALA A 93 12.48 0.43 11.33
CA ALA A 93 11.74 1.42 12.11
C ALA A 93 10.81 2.27 11.21
N GLY A 94 9.53 2.35 11.60
CA GLY A 94 8.49 3.04 10.83
C GLY A 94 7.95 2.29 9.62
N GLY A 95 8.46 1.08 9.33
CA GLY A 95 7.95 0.18 8.31
C GLY A 95 6.72 -0.63 8.79
N ALA A 96 6.25 -1.52 7.93
CA ALA A 96 5.04 -2.31 8.13
C ALA A 96 5.31 -3.82 8.22
N PHE A 97 6.51 -4.22 8.68
CA PHE A 97 6.94 -5.62 8.71
C PHE A 97 5.96 -6.53 9.49
N ARG A 98 5.60 -6.13 10.71
CA ARG A 98 4.69 -6.90 11.57
C ARG A 98 3.29 -7.02 10.98
N ASP A 99 2.81 -5.93 10.39
CA ASP A 99 1.53 -5.89 9.67
C ASP A 99 1.54 -6.83 8.46
N ALA A 100 2.66 -6.89 7.73
CA ALA A 100 2.81 -7.79 6.59
C ALA A 100 2.79 -9.26 7.00
N ILE A 101 3.49 -9.63 8.09
CA ILE A 101 3.46 -10.98 8.64
C ILE A 101 2.03 -11.35 9.07
N ALA A 102 1.36 -10.46 9.81
CA ALA A 102 0.00 -10.70 10.27
C ALA A 102 -0.98 -10.84 9.09
N GLY A 103 -0.92 -9.95 8.10
CA GLY A 103 -1.73 -10.00 6.90
C GLY A 103 -1.54 -11.29 6.11
N LYS A 104 -0.27 -11.67 5.86
CA LYS A 104 0.07 -12.94 5.20
C LYS A 104 -0.48 -14.14 5.95
N GLN A 105 -0.28 -14.21 7.26
CA GLN A 105 -0.77 -15.31 8.09
C GLN A 105 -2.30 -15.42 8.07
N ASN A 106 -3.00 -14.28 8.10
CA ASN A 106 -4.46 -14.27 8.05
C ASN A 106 -4.98 -14.80 6.71
N LEU A 107 -4.36 -14.39 5.58
CA LEU A 107 -4.73 -14.91 4.27
C LEU A 107 -4.48 -16.42 4.14
N LEU A 108 -3.34 -16.92 4.62
CA LEU A 108 -3.04 -18.36 4.56
C LEU A 108 -3.99 -19.21 5.40
N LYS A 109 -4.61 -18.65 6.44
CA LYS A 109 -5.62 -19.34 7.26
C LYS A 109 -7.02 -19.34 6.64
N LYS A 110 -7.28 -18.47 5.65
CA LYS A 110 -8.57 -18.37 4.96
C LYS A 110 -8.71 -19.38 3.80
N GLN A 111 -7.60 -19.98 3.36
CA GLN A 111 -7.55 -21.02 2.33
C GLN A 111 -7.87 -22.39 2.92
#